data_AF-A0A538RLD1-F1
#
_entry.id   AF-A0A538RLD1-F1
#
_cell.length_a   1.000
_cell.length_b   1.000
_cell.length_c   1.000
_cell.angle_alpha   90.00
_cell.angle_beta   90.00
_cell.angle_gamma   90.00
#
_symmetry.space_group_name_H-M   'P 1'
#
loop_
_entity.id
_entity.type
_entity.pdbx_description
1 polymer ?
#
loop_
_entity_poly.entity_id
_entity_poly.type
_entity_poly.pdbx_seq_one_letter_code
_entity_poly.pdbx_strand_id
1 'polypeptide(L)'
;MIARNTERSFGEVMFGQAVLGDRRRTRRLVQVTDQLCKHPSGTLPEKLKSPKDLKALYRLCACETVTHQALLDAVRPAVLAEAQQHDVVLILHDSTELDYSTHKSLAEQLGQVGRGLKRGYLCHNSLAVTAE
;
A
#
# COMPACT_ATOMS: atom_id res chain seq x y z
N MET A 1 23.60 3.34 6.62
CA MET A 1 22.86 3.56 7.87
C MET A 1 22.41 5.02 7.89
N ILE A 2 21.22 5.33 7.37
CA ILE A 2 20.73 6.72 7.38
C ILE A 2 19.69 6.82 8.48
N ALA A 3 20.10 7.38 9.62
CA ALA A 3 19.16 7.94 10.57
C ALA A 3 18.52 9.17 9.90
N ARG A 4 17.38 8.98 9.22
CA ARG A 4 16.54 10.11 8.82
C ARG A 4 15.86 10.62 10.07
N ASN A 5 16.38 11.72 10.60
CA ASN A 5 15.70 12.50 11.62
C ASN A 5 14.47 13.15 10.97
N THR A 6 13.34 12.44 10.93
CA THR A 6 12.07 12.98 10.43
C THR A 6 11.10 13.05 11.58
N GLU A 7 10.67 14.27 11.94
CA GLU A 7 9.58 14.54 12.88
C GLU A 7 8.24 13.87 12.47
N ARG A 8 8.18 13.31 11.25
CA ARG A 8 7.03 12.65 10.64
C ARG A 8 7.27 11.15 10.50
N SER A 9 6.26 10.35 10.82
CA SER A 9 6.28 8.88 10.65
C SER A 9 6.25 8.47 9.18
N PHE A 10 6.52 7.20 8.89
CA PHE A 10 6.43 6.64 7.53
C PHE A 10 5.03 6.83 6.94
N GLY A 11 3.99 6.53 7.71
CA GLY A 11 2.60 6.74 7.29
C GLY A 11 2.32 8.21 6.94
N GLU A 12 2.84 9.16 7.73
CA GLU A 12 2.63 10.59 7.50
C GLU A 12 3.33 11.06 6.22
N VAL A 13 4.57 10.62 5.99
CA VAL A 13 5.32 10.94 4.77
C VAL A 13 4.61 10.40 3.52
N MET A 14 4.09 9.18 3.57
CA MET A 14 3.52 8.50 2.41
C MET A 14 2.05 8.84 2.15
N PHE A 15 1.28 9.14 3.21
CA PHE A 15 -0.18 9.25 3.11
C PHE A 15 -0.78 10.49 3.78
N GLY A 16 0.02 11.35 4.43
CA GLY A 16 -0.50 12.53 5.15
C GLY A 16 -1.26 13.51 4.26
N GLN A 17 -0.98 13.51 2.95
CA GLN A 17 -1.66 14.35 1.96
C GLN A 17 -2.77 13.62 1.16
N ALA A 18 -3.12 12.39 1.53
CA ALA A 18 -4.13 11.63 0.79
C ALA A 18 -5.50 12.33 0.83
N VAL A 19 -6.12 12.51 -0.34
CA VAL A 19 -7.44 13.13 -0.48
C VAL A 19 -8.50 12.04 -0.53
N LEU A 20 -9.06 11.72 0.64
CA LEU A 20 -9.99 10.59 0.81
C LEU A 20 -11.44 11.04 1.11
N GLY A 21 -11.77 12.30 0.78
CA GLY A 21 -13.08 12.92 1.03
C GLY A 21 -13.34 13.35 2.48
N ASP A 22 -12.53 12.92 3.45
CA ASP A 22 -12.59 13.35 4.85
C ASP A 22 -11.20 13.26 5.50
N ARG A 23 -10.74 14.34 6.15
CA ARG A 23 -9.42 14.40 6.82
C ARG A 23 -9.25 13.31 7.89
N ARG A 24 -10.34 12.83 8.50
CA ARG A 24 -10.31 11.73 9.48
C ARG A 24 -9.91 10.40 8.83
N ARG A 25 -10.26 10.18 7.55
CA ARG A 25 -9.84 8.98 6.80
C ARG A 25 -8.35 9.04 6.51
N THR A 26 -7.84 10.19 6.08
CA THR A 26 -6.40 10.42 5.89
C THR A 26 -5.62 10.16 7.17
N ARG A 27 -6.05 10.76 8.29
CA ARG A 27 -5.44 10.50 9.60
C ARG A 27 -5.48 9.01 9.98
N ARG A 28 -6.59 8.32 9.70
CA ARG A 28 -6.72 6.89 9.99
C ARG A 28 -5.79 6.05 9.11
N LEU A 29 -5.64 6.38 7.83
CA LEU A 29 -4.73 5.71 6.91
C LEU A 29 -3.27 5.81 7.39
N VAL A 30 -2.83 7.00 7.81
CA VAL A 30 -1.51 7.22 8.42
C VAL A 30 -1.31 6.30 9.62
N GLN A 31 -2.24 6.34 10.58
CA GLN A 31 -2.17 5.56 11.82
C GLN A 31 -2.09 4.04 11.56
N VAL A 32 -2.96 3.53 10.67
CA VAL A 32 -2.98 2.11 10.35
C VAL A 32 -1.71 1.71 9.60
N THR A 33 -1.20 2.54 8.69
CA THR A 33 0.06 2.28 7.98
C THR A 33 1.21 2.12 8.98
N ASP A 34 1.36 3.05 9.91
CA ASP A 34 2.41 2.98 10.93
C ASP A 34 2.29 1.74 11.81
N GLN A 35 1.06 1.31 12.15
CA GLN A 35 0.82 0.08 12.88
C GLN A 35 1.20 -1.16 12.05
N LEU A 36 0.83 -1.21 10.77
CA LEU A 36 1.16 -2.33 9.88
C LEU A 36 2.66 -2.45 9.62
N CYS A 37 3.40 -1.34 9.55
CA CYS A 37 4.86 -1.32 9.36
C CYS A 37 5.62 -1.90 10.56
N LYS A 38 5.08 -1.80 11.79
CA LYS A 38 5.72 -2.36 13.00
C LYS A 38 5.72 -3.88 13.03
N HIS A 39 4.78 -4.51 12.33
CA HIS A 39 4.59 -5.96 12.31
C HIS A 39 4.34 -6.38 10.86
N PRO A 40 5.36 -6.46 9.98
CA PRO A 40 5.13 -6.65 8.55
C PRO A 40 4.47 -8.00 8.21
N SER A 41 4.68 -9.02 9.06
CA SER A 41 4.15 -10.38 8.89
C SER A 41 2.90 -10.64 9.74
N GLY A 42 2.21 -11.75 9.44
CA GLY A 42 1.03 -12.19 10.18
C GLY A 42 -0.30 -11.65 9.64
N THR A 43 -1.38 -12.09 10.27
CA THR A 43 -2.75 -11.72 9.94
C THR A 43 -3.09 -10.31 10.42
N LEU A 44 -4.11 -9.66 9.82
CA LEU A 44 -4.53 -8.32 10.26
C LEU A 44 -4.89 -8.24 11.75
N PRO A 45 -5.58 -9.21 12.37
CA PRO A 45 -5.83 -9.20 13.82
C PRO A 45 -4.55 -9.27 14.67
N GLU A 46 -3.51 -9.98 14.21
CA GLU A 46 -2.22 -10.04 14.91
C GLU A 46 -1.48 -8.70 14.83
N LYS A 47 -1.53 -8.05 13.66
CA LYS A 47 -0.92 -6.72 13.42
C LYS A 47 -1.68 -5.61 14.16
N LEU A 48 -3.00 -5.71 14.28
CA LEU A 48 -3.91 -4.72 14.86
C LEU A 48 -4.66 -5.31 16.06
N LYS A 49 -3.95 -5.55 17.17
CA LYS A 49 -4.49 -6.19 18.38
C LYS A 49 -5.69 -5.45 19.00
N SER A 50 -5.80 -4.14 18.78
CA SER A 50 -6.94 -3.33 19.21
C SER A 50 -8.15 -3.60 18.30
N PRO A 51 -9.28 -4.11 18.83
CA PRO A 51 -10.49 -4.34 18.01
C PRO A 51 -11.00 -3.08 17.32
N LYS A 52 -10.78 -1.91 17.94
CA LYS A 52 -11.17 -0.61 17.37
C LYS A 52 -10.33 -0.27 16.13
N ASP A 53 -9.03 -0.56 16.16
CA ASP A 53 -8.13 -0.28 15.04
C ASP A 53 -8.34 -1.26 13.90
N LEU A 54 -8.52 -2.55 14.21
CA LEU A 54 -8.87 -3.55 13.21
C LEU A 54 -10.19 -3.19 12.48
N LYS A 55 -11.23 -2.81 13.23
CA LYS A 55 -12.51 -2.38 12.64
C LYS A 55 -12.37 -1.09 11.83
N ALA A 56 -11.48 -0.19 12.24
CA ALA A 56 -11.20 1.02 11.49
C ALA A 56 -10.52 0.73 10.14
N LEU A 57 -9.57 -0.22 10.09
CA LEU A 57 -8.99 -0.68 8.83
C LEU A 57 -10.05 -1.25 7.90
N TYR A 58 -10.90 -2.17 8.38
CA TYR A 58 -11.96 -2.75 7.55
C TYR A 58 -12.91 -1.70 6.97
N ARG A 59 -13.30 -0.70 7.77
CA ARG A 59 -14.13 0.41 7.30
C ARG A 59 -13.40 1.31 6.29
N LEU A 60 -12.10 1.48 6.43
CA LEU A 60 -11.28 2.23 5.48
C LEU A 60 -11.23 1.51 4.14
N CYS A 61 -10.96 0.19 4.15
CA CYS A 61 -10.95 -0.64 2.93
C CYS A 61 -12.33 -0.73 2.24
N ALA A 62 -13.43 -0.65 3.00
CA ALA A 62 -14.78 -0.69 2.45
C ALA A 62 -15.29 0.69 1.97
N CYS A 63 -14.47 1.74 2.05
CA CYS A 63 -14.89 3.08 1.69
C CYS A 63 -14.63 3.36 0.20
N GLU A 64 -15.68 3.71 -0.54
CA GLU A 64 -15.61 3.94 -2.00
C GLU A 64 -14.58 5.00 -2.43
N THR A 65 -14.35 6.02 -1.59
CA THR A 65 -13.36 7.07 -1.88
C THR A 65 -11.93 6.66 -1.57
N VAL A 66 -11.72 5.53 -0.89
CA VAL A 66 -10.39 4.99 -0.57
C VAL A 66 -10.04 3.95 -1.65
N THR A 67 -9.67 4.46 -2.82
CA THR A 67 -9.33 3.62 -3.98
C THR A 67 -7.83 3.37 -4.07
N HIS A 68 -7.42 2.33 -4.79
CA HIS A 68 -6.02 2.08 -5.09
C HIS A 68 -5.33 3.32 -5.73
N GLN A 69 -6.01 3.96 -6.69
CA GLN A 69 -5.51 5.17 -7.35
C GLN A 69 -5.31 6.33 -6.35
N ALA A 70 -6.27 6.58 -5.46
CA ALA A 70 -6.15 7.64 -4.46
C ALA A 70 -4.97 7.40 -3.50
N LEU A 71 -4.66 6.14 -3.18
CA LEU A 71 -3.48 5.79 -2.38
C LEU A 71 -2.18 5.99 -3.16
N LEU A 72 -2.13 5.59 -4.43
CA LEU A 72 -0.96 5.80 -5.29
C LEU A 72 -0.66 7.29 -5.50
N ASP A 73 -1.69 8.10 -5.72
CA ASP A 73 -1.55 9.54 -5.91
C ASP A 73 -1.01 10.24 -4.66
N ALA A 74 -1.34 9.72 -3.47
CA ALA A 74 -0.79 10.23 -2.21
C ALA A 74 0.70 9.89 -2.04
N VAL A 75 1.13 8.70 -2.48
CA VAL A 75 2.51 8.20 -2.32
C VAL A 75 3.46 8.81 -3.36
N ARG A 76 2.97 9.02 -4.59
CA ARG A 76 3.79 9.43 -5.74
C ARG A 76 4.68 10.65 -5.47
N PRO A 77 4.21 11.74 -4.83
CA PRO A 77 5.06 12.91 -4.55
C PRO A 77 6.27 12.57 -3.67
N ALA A 78 6.12 11.70 -2.67
CA ALA A 78 7.22 11.30 -1.80
C ALA A 78 8.28 10.49 -2.56
N VAL A 79 7.84 9.58 -3.43
CA VAL A 79 8.74 8.78 -4.28
C VAL A 79 9.46 9.65 -5.31
N LEU A 80 8.75 10.59 -5.94
CA LEU A 80 9.37 11.50 -6.91
C LEU A 80 10.35 12.47 -6.26
N ALA A 81 10.02 13.01 -5.08
CA ALA A 81 10.91 13.90 -4.34
C ALA A 81 12.21 13.19 -3.93
N GLU A 82 12.13 11.92 -3.55
CA GLU A 82 13.28 11.08 -3.26
C GLU A 82 14.10 10.82 -4.54
N ALA A 83 13.46 10.41 -5.63
CA ALA A 83 14.13 10.14 -6.90
C ALA A 83 14.88 11.36 -7.43
N GLN A 84 14.34 12.57 -7.23
CA GLN A 84 14.96 13.84 -7.62
C GLN A 84 16.23 14.19 -6.82
N GLN A 85 16.55 13.47 -5.74
CA GLN A 85 17.81 13.64 -5.01
C GLN A 85 19.00 12.94 -5.67
N HIS A 86 18.77 12.18 -6.75
CA HIS A 86 19.77 11.38 -7.43
C HIS A 86 19.86 11.74 -8.90
N ASP A 87 21.09 11.78 -9.43
CA ASP A 87 21.34 12.10 -10.85
C ASP A 87 20.80 10.99 -11.78
N VAL A 88 20.89 9.73 -11.35
CA VAL A 88 20.42 8.57 -12.10
C VAL A 88 19.56 7.68 -11.19
N VAL A 89 18.34 7.42 -11.65
CA VAL A 89 17.41 6.48 -11.02
C VAL A 89 16.98 5.46 -12.06
N LEU A 90 17.10 4.18 -11.73
CA LEU A 90 16.61 3.09 -12.58
C LEU A 90 15.19 2.74 -12.16
N ILE A 91 14.28 2.67 -13.12
CA ILE A 91 12.90 2.23 -12.89
C ILE A 91 12.77 0.80 -13.40
N LEU A 92 12.83 -0.15 -12.47
CA LEU A 92 12.70 -1.57 -12.78
C LEU A 92 11.22 -1.92 -12.93
N HIS A 93 10.88 -2.59 -14.02
CA HIS A 93 9.53 -3.06 -14.32
C HIS A 93 9.50 -4.57 -14.32
N ASP A 94 8.58 -5.16 -13.57
CA ASP A 94 8.32 -6.59 -13.60
C ASP A 94 6.86 -6.88 -13.26
N SER A 95 6.37 -8.03 -13.70
CA SER A 95 5.00 -8.48 -13.46
C SER A 95 5.00 -9.72 -12.57
N THR A 96 4.15 -9.71 -11.54
CA THR A 96 3.91 -10.90 -10.70
C THR A 96 2.43 -11.27 -10.69
N GLU A 97 2.12 -12.50 -10.34
CA GLU A 97 0.75 -13.01 -10.23
C GLU A 97 0.30 -13.03 -8.78
N LEU A 98 -0.85 -12.43 -8.49
CA LEU A 98 -1.51 -12.52 -7.19
C LEU A 98 -2.58 -13.63 -7.24
N ASP A 99 -2.23 -14.83 -6.77
CA ASP A 99 -3.12 -16.00 -6.77
C ASP A 99 -4.12 -15.95 -5.61
N TYR A 100 -5.40 -15.83 -5.94
CA TYR A 100 -6.52 -15.79 -5.00
C TYR A 100 -7.53 -16.93 -5.25
N SER A 101 -7.10 -18.05 -5.85
CA SER A 101 -7.99 -19.15 -6.28
C SER A 101 -8.88 -19.74 -5.17
N THR A 102 -8.43 -19.66 -3.92
CA THR A 102 -9.15 -20.14 -2.73
C THR A 102 -10.09 -19.09 -2.13
N HIS A 103 -9.97 -17.81 -2.50
CA HIS A 103 -10.80 -16.72 -1.98
C HIS A 103 -12.12 -16.63 -2.72
N LYS A 104 -13.08 -17.48 -2.33
CA LYS A 104 -14.36 -17.64 -3.03
C LYS A 104 -15.20 -16.36 -3.10
N SER A 105 -15.05 -15.44 -2.15
CA SER A 105 -15.72 -14.14 -2.19
C SER A 105 -15.30 -13.24 -3.35
N LEU A 106 -14.15 -13.51 -3.99
CA LEU A 106 -13.65 -12.77 -5.14
C LEU A 106 -13.87 -13.50 -6.47
N ALA A 107 -14.42 -14.73 -6.46
CA ALA A 107 -14.36 -15.64 -7.62
C ALA A 107 -14.88 -15.03 -8.93
N GLU A 108 -15.93 -14.20 -8.85
CA GLU A 108 -16.55 -13.52 -10.01
C GLU A 108 -15.74 -12.33 -10.53
N GLN A 109 -14.80 -11.81 -9.73
CA GLN A 109 -13.99 -10.62 -10.03
C GLN A 109 -12.57 -10.96 -10.52
N LEU A 110 -12.14 -12.22 -10.34
CA LEU A 110 -10.76 -12.63 -10.64
C LEU A 110 -10.59 -13.09 -12.08
N GLY A 111 -9.52 -12.66 -12.74
CA GLY A 111 -9.09 -13.16 -14.04
C GLY A 111 -8.33 -14.50 -13.94
N GLN A 112 -8.00 -15.10 -15.09
CA GLN A 112 -7.15 -16.29 -15.16
C GLN A 112 -5.68 -15.89 -14.97
N VAL A 113 -4.93 -16.66 -14.17
CA VAL A 113 -3.47 -16.50 -13.98
C VAL A 113 -2.75 -17.85 -14.05
N GLY A 114 -1.43 -17.82 -14.15
CA GLY A 114 -0.56 -18.99 -14.25
C GLY A 114 -0.78 -19.73 -15.57
N ARG A 115 -0.74 -21.07 -15.49
CA ARG A 115 -0.99 -21.95 -16.65
C ARG A 115 -2.47 -22.23 -16.90
N GLY A 116 -3.34 -21.36 -16.41
CA GLY A 116 -4.77 -21.40 -16.66
C GLY A 116 -5.64 -22.11 -15.63
N LEU A 117 -5.07 -22.67 -14.57
CA LEU A 117 -5.80 -23.34 -13.48
C LEU A 117 -6.06 -22.44 -12.27
N LYS A 118 -5.43 -21.26 -12.23
CA LYS A 118 -5.48 -20.33 -11.10
C LYS A 118 -6.25 -19.08 -11.45
N ARG A 119 -6.78 -18.39 -10.44
CA ARG A 119 -7.51 -17.13 -10.59
C ARG A 119 -6.94 -16.05 -9.68
N GLY A 120 -6.78 -14.85 -10.22
CA GLY A 120 -5.99 -13.81 -9.57
C GLY A 120 -5.93 -12.49 -10.34
N TYR A 121 -4.91 -11.71 -10.02
CA TYR A 121 -4.55 -10.49 -10.73
C TYR A 121 -3.12 -10.57 -11.27
N LEU A 122 -2.87 -9.95 -12.42
CA LEU A 122 -1.52 -9.59 -12.84
C LEU A 122 -1.17 -8.25 -12.21
N CYS A 123 -0.10 -8.23 -11.42
CA CYS A 123 0.39 -7.04 -10.75
C CYS A 123 1.69 -6.59 -11.42
N HIS A 124 1.58 -5.62 -12.33
CA HIS A 124 2.74 -4.98 -12.94
C HIS A 124 3.27 -3.90 -11.99
N ASN A 125 4.49 -4.09 -11.50
CA ASN A 125 5.11 -3.20 -10.53
C ASN A 125 6.22 -2.38 -11.17
N SER A 126 6.42 -1.18 -10.64
CA SER A 126 7.58 -0.33 -10.93
C SER A 126 8.31 -0.04 -9.64
N LEU A 127 9.61 -0.35 -9.61
CA LEU A 127 10.47 -0.11 -8.46
C LEU A 127 11.58 0.86 -8.87
N ALA A 128 11.61 2.04 -8.23
CA ALA A 128 12.71 2.98 -8.37
C ALA A 128 13.89 2.55 -7.49
N VAL A 129 15.08 2.44 -8.09
CA VAL A 129 16.33 2.15 -7.38
C VAL A 129 17.41 3.15 -7.79
N THR A 130 18.31 3.47 -6.86
CA THR A 130 19.53 4.23 -7.16
C THR A 130 20.45 3.38 -8.03
N ALA A 131 21.25 4.02 -8.89
CA ALA A 131 22.24 3.33 -9.70
C ALA A 131 23.49 2.91 -8.91
N GLU A 132 23.63 3.41 -7.68
CA GLU A 132 24.68 3.10 -6.70
C GLU A 132 24.23 2.05 -5.68
#